data_AF-A0A524KYA7-F1
#
_entry.id   AF-A0A524KYA7-F1
#
_cell.length_a   1.000
_cell.length_b   1.000
_cell.length_c   1.000
_cell.angle_alpha   90.00
_cell.angle_beta   90.00
_cell.angle_gamma   90.00
#
_symmetry.space_group_name_H-M   'P 1'
#
loop_
_entity.id
_entity.type
_entity.pdbx_description
1 polymer ?
#
loop_
_entity_poly.entity_id
_entity_poly.type
_entity_poly.pdbx_seq_one_letter_code
_entity_poly.pdbx_strand_id
1 'polypeptide(L)'
;MSLWAGFARRWLDLPAPRTRTLHSREWLATRDGTRLATAVVRPQGTEARTTVIVRSAASIGAARSPVRAAARLLAEQGHAVVIQTCRGLHSSEGHFQPFADEARDGEDLLEWATRQPWFRRPLVLAGFGYAGHAAWAGLSGDLPIDGLIVGFAARDLYDWLHCDRALRLEAALELAVGLSVADSQPSRSPDLARALRYRPLREADRVALRRIPWWREWLDHPRRDAYWEERTPRPTQRPGAALLIGAFGHPTLEAQLGDCTGLRDADSQSPVRLLVGAWGDDSGTRRERRRRAAALRREGARAILDFLDALYEGRGHGSPVRGFVAGAERWRDAPVWPPADARERLFHLAGDGRAGDGRAAANAPGELRDDPPDEQAADPYLYDPADAPSWASELRAAPSRADVLRYTSAPFDGGLEIAGSPRVDLFAASDAPRTDFAVRLLAIAPDGEAIAISQGLARDALRERTPEPTGSIEIALSPLWRQLA
;
A
#
# COMPACT_ATOMS: atom_id res chain seq x y z
N MET A 1 -22.87 -4.00 26.01
CA MET A 1 -21.68 -3.52 25.27
C MET A 1 -20.59 -4.56 25.39
N SER A 2 -20.01 -5.09 24.30
CA SER A 2 -18.86 -6.00 24.45
C SER A 2 -17.66 -5.25 25.01
N LEU A 3 -17.04 -5.78 26.07
CA LEU A 3 -15.87 -5.20 26.76
C LEU A 3 -14.73 -4.82 25.80
N TRP A 4 -14.59 -5.57 24.70
CA TRP A 4 -13.61 -5.34 23.63
C TRP A 4 -13.81 -4.03 22.86
N ALA A 5 -15.05 -3.62 22.59
CA ALA A 5 -15.31 -2.38 21.85
C ALA A 5 -15.01 -1.13 22.70
N GLY A 6 -15.25 -1.20 24.02
CA GLY A 6 -14.88 -0.15 24.96
C GLY A 6 -13.36 -0.01 25.11
N PHE A 7 -12.65 -1.14 25.16
CA PHE A 7 -11.18 -1.15 25.21
C PHE A 7 -10.54 -0.60 23.93
N ALA A 8 -11.00 -1.03 22.75
CA ALA A 8 -10.51 -0.53 21.47
C ALA A 8 -10.76 0.98 21.30
N ARG A 9 -11.94 1.48 21.70
CA ARG A 9 -12.25 2.92 21.69
C ARG A 9 -11.31 3.75 22.55
N ARG A 10 -11.13 3.36 23.82
CA ARG A 10 -10.28 4.07 24.78
C ARG A 10 -8.81 4.06 24.33
N TRP A 11 -8.40 2.99 23.68
CA TRP A 11 -7.05 2.85 23.12
C TRP A 11 -6.84 3.70 21.85
N LEU A 12 -7.91 3.90 21.06
CA LEU A 12 -7.92 4.72 19.85
C LEU A 12 -8.43 6.16 20.08
N ASP A 13 -8.65 6.57 21.33
CA ASP A 13 -9.18 7.89 21.69
C ASP A 13 -10.39 8.32 20.83
N LEU A 14 -11.25 7.35 20.50
CA LEU A 14 -12.40 7.57 19.62
C LEU A 14 -13.54 8.24 20.38
N PRO A 15 -14.37 9.06 19.69
CA PRO A 15 -15.53 9.67 20.32
C PRO A 15 -16.47 8.62 20.90
N ALA A 16 -17.19 9.03 21.96
CA ALA A 16 -18.22 8.21 22.58
C ALA A 16 -19.29 7.81 21.53
N PRO A 17 -19.90 6.62 21.64
CA PRO A 17 -21.00 6.24 20.76
C PRO A 17 -22.15 7.25 20.90
N ARG A 18 -22.62 7.78 19.76
CA ARG A 18 -23.78 8.69 19.69
C ARG A 18 -25.10 7.92 19.77
N THR A 19 -25.10 6.66 19.31
CA THR A 19 -26.29 5.80 19.27
C THR A 19 -25.94 4.32 19.42
N ARG A 20 -26.95 3.50 19.72
CA ARG A 20 -26.88 2.03 19.64
C ARG A 20 -26.98 1.59 18.17
N THR A 21 -26.69 0.33 17.89
CA THR A 21 -26.70 -0.21 16.52
C THR A 21 -27.64 -1.39 16.37
N LEU A 22 -28.32 -1.44 15.22
CA LEU A 22 -29.07 -2.59 14.73
C LEU A 22 -28.22 -3.36 13.73
N HIS A 23 -28.35 -4.68 13.74
CA HIS A 23 -27.58 -5.60 12.91
C HIS A 23 -28.57 -6.52 12.19
N SER A 24 -28.56 -6.53 10.86
CA SER A 24 -29.26 -7.56 10.05
C SER A 24 -28.26 -8.31 9.18
N ARG A 25 -28.63 -9.53 8.81
CA ARG A 25 -27.96 -10.33 7.79
C ARG A 25 -28.97 -10.64 6.70
N GLU A 26 -28.53 -10.45 5.48
CA GLU A 26 -29.36 -10.48 4.29
C GLU A 26 -28.58 -11.19 3.18
N TRP A 27 -29.32 -11.72 2.20
CA TRP A 27 -28.75 -12.34 1.01
C TRP A 27 -29.12 -11.47 -0.17
N LEU A 28 -28.11 -10.93 -0.83
CA LEU A 28 -28.29 -10.20 -2.07
C LEU A 28 -28.20 -11.18 -3.22
N ALA A 29 -29.24 -11.27 -4.05
CA ALA A 29 -29.14 -11.98 -5.33
C ALA A 29 -28.58 -11.01 -6.38
N THR A 30 -27.46 -11.39 -6.98
CA THR A 30 -26.85 -10.66 -8.10
C THR A 30 -27.64 -10.90 -9.38
N ARG A 31 -27.33 -10.17 -10.44
CA ARG A 31 -28.02 -10.28 -11.74
C ARG A 31 -27.90 -11.65 -12.40
N ASP A 32 -26.90 -12.45 -12.02
CA ASP A 32 -26.74 -13.85 -12.48
C ASP A 32 -27.38 -14.88 -11.53
N GLY A 33 -28.05 -14.42 -10.47
CA GLY A 33 -28.72 -15.26 -9.47
C GLY A 33 -27.83 -15.71 -8.31
N THR A 34 -26.52 -15.43 -8.33
CA THR A 34 -25.61 -15.80 -7.24
C THR A 34 -25.94 -15.00 -5.98
N ARG A 35 -26.08 -15.69 -4.84
CA ARG A 35 -26.44 -15.05 -3.57
C ARG A 35 -25.20 -14.70 -2.76
N LEU A 36 -25.04 -13.40 -2.47
CA LEU A 36 -23.92 -12.87 -1.71
C LEU A 36 -24.34 -12.49 -0.29
N ALA A 37 -23.58 -12.97 0.68
CA ALA A 37 -23.83 -12.73 2.10
C ALA A 37 -23.55 -11.27 2.45
N THR A 38 -24.58 -10.58 2.92
CA THR A 38 -24.55 -9.14 3.20
C THR A 38 -24.98 -8.87 4.64
N ALA A 39 -24.25 -8.02 5.35
CA ALA A 39 -24.61 -7.55 6.68
C ALA A 39 -24.86 -6.04 6.64
N VAL A 40 -25.94 -5.61 7.30
CA VAL A 40 -26.24 -4.19 7.48
C VAL A 40 -26.10 -3.85 8.95
N VAL A 41 -25.25 -2.88 9.25
CA VAL A 41 -25.06 -2.32 10.59
C VAL A 41 -25.48 -0.85 10.54
N ARG A 42 -26.54 -0.50 11.26
CA ARG A 42 -27.13 0.85 11.17
C ARG A 42 -27.44 1.43 12.55
N PRO A 43 -27.53 2.76 12.68
CA PRO A 43 -27.92 3.39 13.93
C PRO A 43 -29.34 2.99 14.35
N GLN A 44 -29.57 2.88 15.65
CA GLN A 44 -30.88 2.58 16.23
C GLN A 44 -31.61 3.87 16.61
N GLY A 45 -32.87 4.01 16.19
CA GLY A 45 -33.75 5.10 16.64
C GLY A 45 -33.45 6.47 16.03
N THR A 46 -32.53 6.56 15.07
CA THR A 46 -32.23 7.78 14.31
C THR A 46 -32.03 7.43 12.84
N GLU A 47 -32.26 8.39 11.95
CA GLU A 47 -31.86 8.24 10.55
C GLU A 47 -30.33 8.17 10.42
N ALA A 48 -29.86 7.51 9.36
CA ALA A 48 -28.44 7.44 9.05
C ALA A 48 -27.96 8.75 8.41
N ARG A 49 -26.79 9.23 8.84
CA ARG A 49 -26.13 10.40 8.26
C ARG A 49 -25.55 10.09 6.88
N THR A 50 -24.96 8.91 6.70
CA THR A 50 -24.41 8.45 5.43
C THR A 50 -24.68 6.95 5.27
N THR A 51 -24.57 6.46 4.04
CA THR A 51 -24.48 5.03 3.73
C THR A 51 -23.07 4.70 3.28
N VAL A 52 -22.41 3.76 3.96
CA VAL A 52 -21.05 3.29 3.66
C VAL A 52 -21.11 1.86 3.16
N ILE A 53 -20.56 1.60 1.97
CA ILE A 53 -20.51 0.27 1.34
C ILE A 53 -19.09 -0.27 1.44
N VAL A 54 -18.95 -1.50 1.94
CA VAL A 54 -17.69 -2.23 2.02
C VAL A 54 -17.87 -3.62 1.43
N ARG A 55 -17.20 -3.90 0.30
CA ARG A 55 -17.05 -5.26 -0.21
C ARG A 55 -15.75 -5.86 0.29
N SER A 56 -15.81 -7.01 0.96
CA SER A 56 -14.72 -7.54 1.77
C SER A 56 -14.43 -8.99 1.41
N ALA A 57 -13.14 -9.35 1.34
CA ALA A 57 -12.70 -10.74 1.31
C ALA A 57 -12.75 -11.41 2.69
N ALA A 58 -12.86 -10.62 3.77
CA ALA A 58 -12.91 -11.13 5.14
C ALA A 58 -14.33 -11.47 5.60
N SER A 59 -14.44 -12.47 6.49
CA SER A 59 -15.72 -12.97 6.99
C SER A 59 -16.53 -11.91 7.73
N ILE A 60 -17.81 -11.77 7.38
CA ILE A 60 -18.83 -11.12 8.22
C ILE A 60 -19.44 -12.08 9.26
N GLY A 61 -19.12 -13.37 9.12
CA GLY A 61 -19.57 -14.51 9.93
C GLY A 61 -18.93 -14.58 11.32
N ALA A 62 -17.63 -14.31 11.38
CA ALA A 62 -16.77 -14.61 12.52
C ALA A 62 -17.04 -13.74 13.76
N ALA A 63 -16.92 -14.36 14.95
CA ALA A 63 -17.15 -13.69 16.24
C ALA A 63 -16.24 -12.48 16.49
N ARG A 64 -15.02 -12.48 15.93
CA ARG A 64 -14.04 -11.38 16.00
C ARG A 64 -13.72 -10.77 14.63
N SER A 65 -14.73 -10.62 13.77
CA SER A 65 -14.56 -10.00 12.45
C SER A 65 -14.10 -8.52 12.57
N PRO A 66 -12.91 -8.16 12.05
CA PRO A 66 -12.42 -6.79 12.12
C PRO A 66 -13.26 -5.82 11.28
N VAL A 67 -13.75 -6.26 10.11
CA VAL A 67 -14.62 -5.44 9.26
C VAL A 67 -15.96 -5.14 9.94
N ARG A 68 -16.54 -6.11 10.67
CA ARG A 68 -17.76 -5.88 11.45
C ARG A 68 -17.51 -4.96 12.65
N ALA A 69 -16.34 -5.05 13.28
CA ALA A 69 -15.96 -4.16 14.36
C ALA A 69 -15.84 -2.69 13.86
N ALA A 70 -15.20 -2.49 12.71
CA ALA A 70 -15.12 -1.18 12.06
C ALA A 70 -16.52 -0.63 11.68
N ALA A 71 -17.36 -1.44 11.05
CA ALA A 71 -18.73 -1.07 10.71
C ALA A 71 -19.55 -0.66 11.92
N ARG A 72 -19.41 -1.38 13.03
CA ARG A 72 -20.07 -1.02 14.30
C ARG A 72 -19.57 0.32 14.84
N LEU A 73 -18.28 0.62 14.76
CA LEU A 73 -17.74 1.91 15.21
C LEU A 73 -18.34 3.07 14.41
N LEU A 74 -18.44 2.94 13.09
CA LEU A 74 -19.06 3.94 12.22
C LEU A 74 -20.57 4.05 12.47
N ALA A 75 -21.28 2.94 12.63
CA ALA A 75 -22.72 2.96 12.90
C ALA A 75 -23.08 3.54 14.27
N GLU A 76 -22.21 3.35 15.27
CA GLU A 76 -22.34 4.03 16.56
C GLU A 76 -22.10 5.56 16.47
N GLN A 77 -21.52 6.05 15.37
CA GLN A 77 -21.41 7.49 15.06
C GLN A 77 -22.53 8.00 14.13
N GLY A 78 -23.48 7.14 13.74
CA GLY A 78 -24.66 7.51 12.96
C GLY A 78 -24.62 7.13 11.48
N HIS A 79 -23.67 6.32 11.03
CA HIS A 79 -23.57 5.89 9.63
C HIS A 79 -24.22 4.52 9.39
N ALA A 80 -25.01 4.34 8.34
CA ALA A 80 -25.40 3.00 7.90
C ALA A 80 -24.21 2.36 7.18
N VAL A 81 -23.84 1.13 7.55
CA VAL A 81 -22.73 0.41 6.94
C VAL A 81 -23.21 -0.92 6.38
N VAL A 82 -23.01 -1.13 5.09
CA VAL A 82 -23.30 -2.38 4.40
C VAL A 82 -21.98 -3.08 4.15
N ILE A 83 -21.86 -4.31 4.63
CA ILE A 83 -20.69 -5.16 4.43
C ILE A 83 -21.13 -6.37 3.62
N GLN A 84 -20.62 -6.52 2.40
CA GLN A 84 -20.86 -7.71 1.59
C GLN A 84 -19.58 -8.53 1.51
N THR A 85 -19.71 -9.85 1.69
CA THR A 85 -18.60 -10.75 1.43
C THR A 85 -18.50 -11.02 -0.07
N CYS A 86 -17.31 -10.90 -0.66
CA CYS A 86 -17.11 -11.08 -2.10
C CYS A 86 -17.52 -12.49 -2.55
N ARG A 87 -17.84 -12.63 -3.84
CA ARG A 87 -18.28 -13.88 -4.47
C ARG A 87 -17.33 -15.04 -4.19
N GLY A 88 -17.91 -16.21 -3.92
CA GLY A 88 -17.18 -17.44 -3.66
C GLY A 88 -16.35 -17.46 -2.37
N LEU A 89 -16.52 -16.49 -1.46
CA LEU A 89 -15.84 -16.44 -0.17
C LEU A 89 -16.80 -16.59 1.01
N HIS A 90 -16.37 -17.33 2.03
CA HIS A 90 -17.09 -17.59 3.28
C HIS A 90 -18.52 -18.12 3.04
N SER A 91 -19.51 -17.26 3.24
CA SER A 91 -20.93 -17.58 3.11
C SER A 91 -21.49 -17.16 1.76
N SER A 92 -20.78 -16.35 0.97
CA SER A 92 -21.23 -15.97 -0.38
C SER A 92 -21.09 -17.14 -1.34
N GLU A 93 -22.09 -17.33 -2.19
CA GLU A 93 -22.07 -18.34 -3.25
C GLU A 93 -21.13 -17.94 -4.40
N GLY A 94 -20.95 -18.85 -5.36
CA GLY A 94 -20.16 -18.64 -6.57
C GLY A 94 -18.72 -19.17 -6.46
N HIS A 95 -17.88 -18.76 -7.40
CA HIS A 95 -16.47 -19.12 -7.47
C HIS A 95 -15.61 -17.87 -7.29
N PHE A 96 -14.65 -17.90 -6.38
CA PHE A 96 -13.79 -16.76 -6.12
C PHE A 96 -12.68 -16.66 -7.17
N GLN A 97 -12.69 -15.57 -7.95
CA GLN A 97 -11.58 -15.17 -8.80
C GLN A 97 -11.13 -13.77 -8.37
N PRO A 98 -9.93 -13.61 -7.78
CA PRO A 98 -9.47 -12.31 -7.31
C PRO A 98 -9.62 -11.23 -8.38
N PHE A 99 -10.27 -10.13 -8.00
CA PHE A 99 -10.44 -8.90 -8.77
C PHE A 99 -11.35 -8.98 -10.01
N ALA A 100 -11.88 -10.16 -10.35
CA ALA A 100 -12.62 -10.34 -11.60
C ALA A 100 -14.06 -9.79 -11.52
N ASP A 101 -14.76 -10.06 -10.42
CA ASP A 101 -16.20 -9.80 -10.30
C ASP A 101 -16.53 -8.46 -9.61
N GLU A 102 -15.51 -7.68 -9.23
CA GLU A 102 -15.70 -6.64 -8.23
C GLU A 102 -16.47 -5.42 -8.70
N ALA A 103 -16.39 -5.10 -10.00
CA ALA A 103 -17.20 -4.05 -10.60
C ALA A 103 -18.67 -4.48 -10.69
N ARG A 104 -18.92 -5.64 -11.29
CA ARG A 104 -20.27 -6.14 -11.58
C ARG A 104 -21.09 -6.40 -10.31
N ASP A 105 -20.53 -7.16 -9.36
CA ASP A 105 -21.22 -7.44 -8.10
C ASP A 105 -21.34 -6.18 -7.22
N GLY A 106 -20.44 -5.22 -7.41
CA GLY A 106 -20.47 -3.93 -6.73
C GLY A 106 -21.66 -3.10 -7.20
N GLU A 107 -21.90 -3.07 -8.50
CA GLU A 107 -23.07 -2.42 -9.10
C GLU A 107 -24.39 -3.03 -8.60
N ASP A 108 -24.49 -4.36 -8.56
CA ASP A 108 -25.68 -5.06 -8.04
C ASP A 108 -25.92 -4.72 -6.54
N LEU A 109 -24.85 -4.63 -5.74
CA LEU A 109 -24.93 -4.22 -4.34
C LEU A 109 -25.41 -2.77 -4.18
N LEU A 110 -24.90 -1.87 -5.00
CA LEU A 110 -25.27 -0.46 -4.94
C LEU A 110 -26.74 -0.26 -5.32
N GLU A 111 -27.19 -0.91 -6.39
CA GLU A 111 -28.58 -0.88 -6.84
C GLU A 111 -29.51 -1.43 -5.76
N TRP A 112 -29.18 -2.59 -5.18
CA TRP A 112 -29.92 -3.17 -4.07
C TRP A 112 -29.98 -2.25 -2.85
N ALA A 113 -28.85 -1.63 -2.48
CA ALA A 113 -28.76 -0.76 -1.31
C ALA A 113 -29.67 0.48 -1.46
N THR A 114 -29.75 1.06 -2.66
CA THR A 114 -30.59 2.26 -2.91
C THR A 114 -32.08 2.01 -2.74
N ARG A 115 -32.53 0.75 -2.87
CA ARG A 115 -33.94 0.36 -2.68
C ARG A 115 -34.32 0.15 -1.22
N GLN A 116 -33.35 0.17 -0.30
CA GLN A 116 -33.60 -0.12 1.10
C GLN A 116 -34.20 1.10 1.82
N PRO A 117 -35.18 0.92 2.72
CA PRO A 117 -35.86 2.04 3.39
C PRO A 117 -34.93 2.86 4.30
N TRP A 118 -33.82 2.26 4.74
CA TRP A 118 -32.81 2.90 5.57
C TRP A 118 -31.72 3.61 4.76
N PHE A 119 -31.72 3.51 3.43
CA PHE A 119 -30.72 4.15 2.58
C PHE A 119 -30.77 5.68 2.71
N ARG A 120 -29.60 6.30 2.86
CA ARG A 120 -29.44 7.76 2.93
C ARG A 120 -28.16 8.18 2.22
N ARG A 121 -28.20 9.31 1.52
CA ARG A 121 -27.00 9.99 1.04
C ARG A 121 -26.42 10.88 2.16
N PRO A 122 -25.11 11.16 2.16
CA PRO A 122 -24.08 10.71 1.20
C PRO A 122 -23.83 9.20 1.12
N LEU A 123 -23.58 8.69 -0.08
CA LEU A 123 -23.16 7.31 -0.39
C LEU A 123 -21.64 7.24 -0.55
N VAL A 124 -21.01 6.39 0.27
CA VAL A 124 -19.55 6.27 0.37
C VAL A 124 -19.11 4.84 0.09
N LEU A 125 -18.16 4.68 -0.83
CA LEU A 125 -17.45 3.41 -1.01
C LEU A 125 -16.21 3.40 -0.12
N ALA A 126 -16.01 2.35 0.66
CA ALA A 126 -14.89 2.28 1.59
C ALA A 126 -14.23 0.90 1.64
N GLY A 127 -12.91 0.87 1.81
CA GLY A 127 -12.20 -0.38 2.00
C GLY A 127 -10.71 -0.24 2.20
N PHE A 128 -10.12 -1.30 2.76
CA PHE A 128 -8.68 -1.42 3.01
C PHE A 128 -8.15 -2.68 2.32
N GLY A 129 -6.94 -2.62 1.74
CA GLY A 129 -6.37 -3.73 0.97
C GLY A 129 -7.29 -4.15 -0.17
N TYR A 130 -7.62 -5.45 -0.24
CA TYR A 130 -8.55 -5.98 -1.24
C TYR A 130 -9.89 -5.24 -1.28
N ALA A 131 -10.43 -4.87 -0.11
CA ALA A 131 -11.69 -4.12 -0.05
C ALA A 131 -11.55 -2.70 -0.63
N GLY A 132 -10.35 -2.10 -0.56
CA GLY A 132 -10.05 -0.82 -1.18
C GLY A 132 -10.05 -0.91 -2.70
N HIS A 133 -9.52 -2.00 -3.24
CA HIS A 133 -9.64 -2.31 -4.67
C HIS A 133 -11.11 -2.51 -5.08
N ALA A 134 -11.91 -3.24 -4.28
CA ALA A 134 -13.33 -3.39 -4.54
C ALA A 134 -14.10 -2.05 -4.48
N ALA A 135 -13.67 -1.10 -3.64
CA ALA A 135 -14.21 0.25 -3.62
C ALA A 135 -13.92 1.02 -4.91
N TRP A 136 -12.70 0.89 -5.47
CA TRP A 136 -12.39 1.41 -6.81
C TRP A 136 -13.26 0.79 -7.90
N ALA A 137 -13.48 -0.53 -7.84
CA ALA A 137 -14.32 -1.25 -8.79
C ALA A 137 -15.77 -0.74 -8.81
N GLY A 138 -16.30 -0.34 -7.64
CA GLY A 138 -17.64 0.24 -7.51
C GLY A 138 -17.83 1.60 -8.18
N LEU A 139 -16.76 2.26 -8.64
CA LEU A 139 -16.84 3.49 -9.45
C LEU A 139 -17.03 3.22 -10.95
N SER A 140 -17.13 1.96 -11.37
CA SER A 140 -17.28 1.58 -12.78
C SER A 140 -18.74 1.57 -13.28
N GLY A 141 -19.71 1.83 -12.40
CA GLY A 141 -21.13 1.93 -12.74
C GLY A 141 -21.64 3.37 -12.76
N ASP A 142 -22.93 3.57 -13.03
CA ASP A 142 -23.51 4.90 -13.27
C ASP A 142 -24.05 5.61 -12.00
N LEU A 143 -24.23 4.90 -10.89
CA LEU A 143 -24.80 5.47 -9.66
C LEU A 143 -23.83 6.48 -9.03
N PRO A 144 -24.17 7.78 -8.92
CA PRO A 144 -23.24 8.79 -8.40
C PRO A 144 -22.75 8.47 -6.99
N ILE A 145 -21.43 8.40 -6.80
CA ILE A 145 -20.78 8.16 -5.51
C ILE A 145 -20.35 9.49 -4.87
N ASP A 146 -20.79 9.73 -3.63
CA ASP A 146 -20.49 11.00 -2.94
C ASP A 146 -19.10 10.99 -2.29
N GLY A 147 -18.61 9.83 -1.85
CA GLY A 147 -17.31 9.69 -1.20
C GLY A 147 -16.58 8.38 -1.48
N LEU A 148 -15.26 8.43 -1.50
CA LEU A 148 -14.37 7.27 -1.59
C LEU A 148 -13.37 7.25 -0.44
N ILE A 149 -13.26 6.14 0.29
CA ILE A 149 -12.25 5.94 1.34
C ILE A 149 -11.44 4.67 1.03
N VAL A 150 -10.19 4.81 0.61
CA VAL A 150 -9.34 3.69 0.21
C VAL A 150 -8.06 3.68 1.03
N GLY A 151 -7.79 2.58 1.75
CA GLY A 151 -6.60 2.42 2.57
C GLY A 151 -5.71 1.26 2.12
N PHE A 152 -4.38 1.47 2.03
CA PHE A 152 -3.40 0.41 1.74
C PHE A 152 -3.77 -0.44 0.52
N ALA A 153 -4.24 0.22 -0.53
CA ALA A 153 -4.74 -0.37 -1.75
C ALA A 153 -4.54 0.60 -2.91
N ALA A 154 -4.53 0.06 -4.11
CA ALA A 154 -4.47 0.81 -5.35
C ALA A 154 -5.51 0.28 -6.35
N ARG A 155 -5.88 1.13 -7.31
CA ARG A 155 -6.72 0.75 -8.45
C ARG A 155 -5.97 -0.22 -9.37
N ASP A 156 -4.74 0.14 -9.74
CA ASP A 156 -3.89 -0.66 -10.63
C ASP A 156 -3.29 -1.86 -9.91
N LEU A 157 -3.71 -3.06 -10.31
CA LEU A 157 -3.26 -4.32 -9.71
C LEU A 157 -1.84 -4.68 -10.09
N TYR A 158 -1.46 -4.38 -11.34
CA TYR A 158 -0.13 -4.71 -11.82
C TYR A 158 0.91 -3.90 -11.05
N ASP A 159 0.69 -2.59 -10.90
CA ASP A 159 1.60 -1.71 -10.16
C ASP A 159 1.55 -1.91 -8.64
N TRP A 160 0.46 -2.50 -8.11
CA TRP A 160 0.47 -2.99 -6.73
C TRP A 160 1.43 -4.18 -6.60
N LEU A 161 1.35 -5.17 -7.50
CA LEU A 161 2.11 -6.41 -7.37
C LEU A 161 3.48 -6.39 -8.03
N HIS A 162 3.81 -5.36 -8.80
CA HIS A 162 5.07 -5.20 -9.50
C HIS A 162 5.74 -3.84 -9.22
N CYS A 163 7.06 -3.80 -9.29
CA CYS A 163 7.87 -2.58 -9.38
C CYS A 163 8.78 -2.67 -10.59
N ASP A 164 8.72 -1.71 -11.51
CA ASP A 164 9.38 -1.77 -12.82
C ASP A 164 9.33 -3.18 -13.45
N ARG A 165 8.13 -3.73 -13.61
CA ARG A 165 7.88 -5.08 -14.18
C ARG A 165 8.39 -6.25 -13.33
N ALA A 166 9.05 -6.01 -12.20
CA ALA A 166 9.46 -7.05 -11.27
C ALA A 166 8.37 -7.39 -10.28
N LEU A 167 8.04 -8.67 -10.15
CA LEU A 167 7.08 -9.12 -9.13
C LEU A 167 7.62 -8.80 -7.73
N ARG A 168 6.83 -8.05 -6.95
CA ARG A 168 7.02 -7.85 -5.51
C ARG A 168 6.67 -9.17 -4.80
N LEU A 169 7.61 -10.12 -4.85
CA LEU A 169 7.40 -11.52 -4.47
C LEU A 169 6.73 -11.67 -3.09
N GLU A 170 7.20 -10.92 -2.09
CA GLU A 170 6.62 -10.94 -0.75
C GLU A 170 5.17 -10.45 -0.74
N ALA A 171 4.91 -9.24 -1.23
CA ALA A 171 3.57 -8.66 -1.27
C ALA A 171 2.57 -9.53 -2.07
N ALA A 172 2.99 -10.07 -3.22
CA ALA A 172 2.16 -10.93 -4.05
C ALA A 172 1.85 -12.26 -3.35
N LEU A 173 2.85 -12.91 -2.75
CA LEU A 173 2.62 -14.17 -2.03
C LEU A 173 1.77 -13.96 -0.78
N GLU A 174 2.01 -12.89 -0.01
CA GLU A 174 1.22 -12.52 1.16
C GLU A 174 -0.25 -12.28 0.80
N LEU A 175 -0.51 -11.53 -0.27
CA LEU A 175 -1.86 -11.31 -0.75
C LEU A 175 -2.51 -12.63 -1.21
N ALA A 176 -1.78 -13.45 -1.99
CA ALA A 176 -2.30 -14.72 -2.49
C ALA A 176 -2.70 -15.65 -1.34
N VAL A 177 -1.83 -15.79 -0.34
CA VAL A 177 -2.07 -16.58 0.86
C VAL A 177 -3.19 -15.97 1.71
N GLY A 178 -3.20 -14.65 1.89
CA GLY A 178 -4.21 -13.93 2.67
C GLY A 178 -5.62 -14.16 2.14
N LEU A 179 -5.80 -14.10 0.82
CA LEU A 179 -7.07 -14.41 0.17
C LEU A 179 -7.46 -15.89 0.33
N SER A 180 -6.50 -16.81 0.32
CA SER A 180 -6.75 -18.25 0.52
C SER A 180 -7.12 -18.60 1.97
N VAL A 181 -6.49 -17.91 2.93
CA VAL A 181 -6.80 -18.03 4.36
C VAL A 181 -8.18 -17.49 4.64
N ALA A 182 -8.52 -16.34 4.03
CA ALA A 182 -9.83 -15.74 4.16
C ALA A 182 -10.91 -16.74 3.70
N ASP A 183 -10.72 -17.40 2.57
CA ASP A 183 -11.67 -18.39 2.06
C ASP A 183 -11.95 -19.56 3.03
N SER A 184 -10.90 -20.22 3.54
CA SER A 184 -11.04 -21.60 4.03
C SER A 184 -10.57 -21.89 5.45
N GLN A 185 -10.16 -20.86 6.22
CA GLN A 185 -9.64 -20.98 7.61
C GLN A 185 -8.76 -22.23 7.83
N PRO A 186 -7.51 -22.23 7.35
CA PRO A 186 -6.66 -23.42 7.33
C PRO A 186 -6.37 -23.99 8.72
N SER A 187 -6.16 -25.31 8.76
CA SER A 187 -5.74 -26.04 9.98
C SER A 187 -4.30 -25.75 10.42
N ARG A 188 -3.47 -25.15 9.54
CA ARG A 188 -2.10 -24.75 9.81
C ARG A 188 -1.87 -23.27 9.48
N SER A 189 -0.98 -22.63 10.22
CA SER A 189 -0.49 -21.29 9.89
C SER A 189 0.36 -21.31 8.62
N PRO A 190 0.27 -20.28 7.76
CA PRO A 190 1.15 -20.17 6.61
C PRO A 190 2.62 -20.00 6.98
N ASP A 191 3.53 -20.59 6.19
CA ASP A 191 4.99 -20.45 6.31
C ASP A 191 5.54 -19.64 5.13
N LEU A 192 5.31 -18.33 5.18
CA LEU A 192 5.75 -17.39 4.15
C LEU A 192 7.27 -17.33 4.07
N ALA A 193 7.96 -17.33 5.21
CA ALA A 193 9.42 -17.23 5.27
C ALA A 193 10.09 -18.36 4.48
N ARG A 194 9.63 -19.60 4.65
CA ARG A 194 10.14 -20.73 3.86
C ARG A 194 9.76 -20.62 2.39
N ALA A 195 8.52 -20.21 2.10
CA ALA A 195 8.01 -20.13 0.74
C ALA A 195 8.73 -19.09 -0.13
N LEU A 196 9.08 -17.92 0.42
CA LEU A 196 9.80 -16.86 -0.31
C LEU A 196 11.18 -17.31 -0.81
N ARG A 197 11.82 -18.22 -0.07
CA ARG A 197 13.12 -18.83 -0.43
C ARG A 197 12.98 -20.09 -1.29
N TYR A 198 11.77 -20.60 -1.49
CA TYR A 198 11.56 -21.84 -2.22
C TYR A 198 11.71 -21.64 -3.73
N ARG A 199 12.30 -22.63 -4.40
CA ARG A 199 12.37 -22.72 -5.86
C ARG A 199 11.96 -24.13 -6.29
N PRO A 200 11.17 -24.28 -7.38
CA PRO A 200 10.65 -23.23 -8.26
C PRO A 200 9.52 -22.39 -7.62
N LEU A 201 9.44 -21.10 -7.96
CA LEU A 201 8.47 -20.15 -7.38
C LEU A 201 7.00 -20.57 -7.60
N ARG A 202 6.71 -21.28 -8.69
CA ARG A 202 5.37 -21.80 -9.00
C ARG A 202 4.81 -22.73 -7.91
N GLU A 203 5.67 -23.31 -7.07
CA GLU A 203 5.29 -24.20 -5.97
C GLU A 203 5.42 -23.57 -4.57
N ALA A 204 5.79 -22.28 -4.49
CA ALA A 204 5.89 -21.56 -3.23
C ALA A 204 4.55 -21.52 -2.48
N ASP A 205 3.42 -21.52 -3.18
CA ASP A 205 2.07 -21.62 -2.61
C ASP A 205 1.89 -22.85 -1.73
N ARG A 206 2.31 -24.03 -2.22
CA ARG A 206 2.20 -25.30 -1.50
C ARG A 206 3.04 -25.31 -0.22
N VAL A 207 4.24 -24.73 -0.30
CA VAL A 207 5.13 -24.58 0.85
C VAL A 207 4.50 -23.64 1.87
N ALA A 208 4.06 -22.46 1.42
CA ALA A 208 3.42 -21.46 2.26
C ALA A 208 2.20 -22.05 2.96
N LEU A 209 1.27 -22.64 2.21
CA LEU A 209 0.00 -23.11 2.75
C LEU A 209 -0.56 -24.33 2.02
N ARG A 210 -0.86 -24.19 0.74
CA ARG A 210 -1.53 -25.18 -0.12
C ARG A 210 -1.43 -24.73 -1.58
N ARG A 211 -1.93 -25.52 -2.53
CA ARG A 211 -2.07 -25.03 -3.91
C ARG A 211 -3.04 -23.84 -3.95
N ILE A 212 -2.58 -22.71 -4.49
CA ILE A 212 -3.37 -21.48 -4.64
C ILE A 212 -3.47 -21.17 -6.14
N PRO A 213 -4.65 -21.30 -6.77
CA PRO A 213 -4.79 -21.16 -8.22
C PRO A 213 -4.27 -19.82 -8.77
N TRP A 214 -4.73 -18.70 -8.18
CA TRP A 214 -4.37 -17.35 -8.64
C TRP A 214 -2.88 -17.03 -8.46
N TRP A 215 -2.17 -17.64 -7.50
CA TRP A 215 -0.71 -17.49 -7.40
C TRP A 215 -0.02 -17.95 -8.70
N ARG A 216 -0.48 -19.07 -9.26
CA ARG A 216 0.09 -19.63 -10.48
C ARG A 216 -0.28 -18.82 -11.70
N GLU A 217 -1.51 -18.31 -11.75
CA GLU A 217 -1.95 -17.40 -12.80
C GLU A 217 -1.11 -16.12 -12.79
N TRP A 218 -0.89 -15.49 -11.63
CA TRP A 218 -0.07 -14.27 -11.55
C TRP A 218 1.37 -14.49 -12.05
N LEU A 219 1.94 -15.66 -11.81
CA LEU A 219 3.26 -16.02 -12.35
C LEU A 219 3.28 -16.30 -13.86
N ASP A 220 2.13 -16.68 -14.43
CA ASP A 220 1.97 -16.90 -15.87
C ASP A 220 1.76 -15.59 -16.65
N HIS A 221 1.51 -14.49 -15.93
CA HIS A 221 1.33 -13.15 -16.45
C HIS A 221 2.39 -12.16 -15.92
N PRO A 222 3.70 -12.35 -16.23
CA PRO A 222 4.78 -11.50 -15.69
C PRO A 222 4.79 -10.07 -16.26
N ARG A 223 4.06 -9.84 -17.36
CA ARG A 223 3.94 -8.53 -18.03
C ARG A 223 2.55 -7.98 -17.81
N ARG A 224 2.40 -6.66 -17.97
CA ARG A 224 1.11 -6.00 -18.06
C ARG A 224 0.44 -6.42 -19.38
N ASP A 225 -0.39 -7.45 -19.30
CA ASP A 225 -1.16 -8.00 -20.42
C ASP A 225 -2.68 -7.96 -20.10
N ALA A 226 -3.48 -8.56 -20.98
CA ALA A 226 -4.94 -8.58 -20.87
C ALA A 226 -5.43 -9.10 -19.50
N TYR A 227 -4.73 -10.05 -18.87
CA TYR A 227 -5.14 -10.59 -17.57
C TYR A 227 -5.25 -9.49 -16.51
N TRP A 228 -4.24 -8.61 -16.46
CA TRP A 228 -4.19 -7.47 -15.54
C TRP A 228 -5.13 -6.34 -15.96
N GLU A 229 -5.20 -6.05 -17.26
CA GLU A 229 -6.03 -4.97 -17.81
C GLU A 229 -7.53 -5.21 -17.65
N GLU A 230 -7.98 -6.46 -17.73
CA GLU A 230 -9.38 -6.86 -17.53
C GLU A 230 -9.80 -6.76 -16.06
N ARG A 231 -8.87 -6.97 -15.13
CA ARG A 231 -9.12 -6.95 -13.67
C ARG A 231 -8.91 -5.58 -13.06
N THR A 232 -8.27 -4.65 -13.76
CA THR A 232 -8.05 -3.29 -13.26
C THR A 232 -9.33 -2.46 -13.40
N PRO A 233 -9.88 -1.90 -12.30
CA PRO A 233 -11.04 -1.04 -12.34
C PRO A 233 -10.87 0.13 -13.31
N ARG A 234 -11.93 0.37 -14.08
CA ARG A 234 -12.05 1.49 -15.02
C ARG A 234 -13.20 2.38 -14.55
N PRO A 235 -12.95 3.31 -13.60
CA PRO A 235 -13.97 4.23 -13.13
C PRO A 235 -14.62 4.97 -14.30
N THR A 236 -15.94 4.92 -14.39
CA THR A 236 -16.75 5.66 -15.38
C THR A 236 -17.20 7.01 -14.82
N GLN A 237 -17.08 7.17 -13.50
CA GLN A 237 -17.42 8.37 -12.75
C GLN A 237 -16.33 8.69 -11.74
N ARG A 238 -16.48 9.84 -11.07
CA ARG A 238 -15.62 10.24 -9.94
C ARG A 238 -16.44 10.38 -8.67
N PRO A 239 -15.82 10.10 -7.51
CA PRO A 239 -16.46 10.40 -6.25
C PRO A 239 -16.53 11.91 -6.02
N GLY A 240 -17.55 12.37 -5.29
CA GLY A 240 -17.67 13.77 -4.84
C GLY A 240 -16.49 14.24 -3.98
N ALA A 241 -15.91 13.34 -3.17
CA ALA A 241 -14.67 13.55 -2.43
C ALA A 241 -13.92 12.22 -2.23
N ALA A 242 -12.61 12.27 -2.01
CA ALA A 242 -11.81 11.06 -1.75
C ALA A 242 -10.83 11.22 -0.57
N LEU A 243 -10.69 10.17 0.23
CA LEU A 243 -9.67 9.99 1.25
C LEU A 243 -8.84 8.74 0.92
N LEU A 244 -7.59 8.96 0.55
CA LEU A 244 -6.61 7.91 0.29
C LEU A 244 -5.66 7.79 1.50
N ILE A 245 -5.55 6.59 2.05
CA ILE A 245 -4.71 6.30 3.23
C ILE A 245 -3.62 5.31 2.80
N GLY A 246 -2.36 5.70 2.96
CA GLY A 246 -1.20 4.91 2.53
C GLY A 246 -0.10 4.88 3.58
N ALA A 247 0.96 4.11 3.34
CA ALA A 247 2.10 4.09 4.22
C ALA A 247 3.42 4.16 3.46
N PHE A 248 4.37 4.93 3.97
CA PHE A 248 5.73 4.93 3.47
C PHE A 248 6.33 3.53 3.59
N GLY A 249 6.96 3.04 2.52
CA GLY A 249 7.48 1.68 2.43
C GLY A 249 6.44 0.58 2.13
N HIS A 250 5.15 0.90 2.07
CA HIS A 250 4.13 -0.08 1.70
C HIS A 250 4.04 -0.25 0.16
N PRO A 251 3.91 -1.49 -0.36
CA PRO A 251 3.97 -1.77 -1.81
C PRO A 251 2.90 -1.06 -2.64
N THR A 252 1.80 -0.63 -2.03
CA THR A 252 0.71 0.08 -2.73
C THR A 252 0.93 1.57 -2.88
N LEU A 253 1.88 2.18 -2.15
CA LEU A 253 1.95 3.64 -2.06
C LEU A 253 2.21 4.28 -3.42
N GLU A 254 3.13 3.72 -4.21
CA GLU A 254 3.48 4.24 -5.55
C GLU A 254 2.25 4.27 -6.47
N ALA A 255 1.53 3.15 -6.58
CA ALA A 255 0.30 3.07 -7.36
C ALA A 255 -0.80 4.01 -6.82
N GLN A 256 -0.92 4.13 -5.49
CA GLN A 256 -1.89 5.03 -4.85
C GLN A 256 -1.57 6.52 -5.06
N LEU A 257 -0.30 6.90 -5.20
CA LEU A 257 0.09 8.26 -5.60
C LEU A 257 -0.33 8.56 -7.05
N GLY A 258 -0.23 7.56 -7.94
CA GLY A 258 -0.79 7.62 -9.29
C GLY A 258 -2.31 7.82 -9.28
N ASP A 259 -3.03 7.05 -8.44
CA ASP A 259 -4.48 7.22 -8.26
C ASP A 259 -4.85 8.61 -7.74
N CYS A 260 -4.08 9.14 -6.79
CA CYS A 260 -4.26 10.49 -6.25
C CYS A 260 -4.10 11.56 -7.34
N THR A 261 -3.06 11.43 -8.17
CA THR A 261 -2.78 12.33 -9.29
C THR A 261 -3.89 12.25 -10.34
N GLY A 262 -4.30 11.05 -10.73
CA GLY A 262 -5.41 10.85 -11.68
C GLY A 262 -6.76 11.42 -11.22
N LEU A 263 -7.04 11.41 -9.91
CA LEU A 263 -8.23 12.07 -9.37
C LEU A 263 -8.14 13.61 -9.38
N ARG A 264 -6.92 14.17 -9.25
CA ARG A 264 -6.67 15.62 -9.15
C ARG A 264 -6.55 16.30 -10.51
N ASP A 265 -5.79 15.71 -11.45
CA ASP A 265 -5.40 16.37 -12.72
C ASP A 265 -6.58 16.67 -13.64
N ALA A 266 -7.68 15.94 -13.50
CA ALA A 266 -8.73 15.98 -14.49
C ALA A 266 -9.78 17.10 -14.21
N ASP A 267 -9.28 18.32 -13.94
CA ASP A 267 -9.99 19.62 -13.83
C ASP A 267 -11.25 19.62 -12.95
N SER A 268 -11.13 19.14 -11.71
CA SER A 268 -12.25 18.82 -10.84
C SER A 268 -12.26 19.60 -9.52
N GLN A 269 -13.46 20.07 -9.12
CA GLN A 269 -13.74 20.64 -7.79
C GLN A 269 -13.79 19.58 -6.66
N SER A 270 -13.77 18.28 -6.97
CA SER A 270 -13.84 17.19 -5.97
C SER A 270 -12.55 17.13 -5.15
N PRO A 271 -12.60 17.33 -3.81
CA PRO A 271 -11.40 17.32 -2.98
C PRO A 271 -10.84 15.90 -2.81
N VAL A 272 -9.51 15.77 -2.99
CA VAL A 272 -8.75 14.53 -2.78
C VAL A 272 -7.75 14.73 -1.66
N ARG A 273 -7.95 14.01 -0.56
CA ARG A 273 -7.08 14.01 0.62
C ARG A 273 -6.21 12.76 0.64
N LEU A 274 -4.91 12.95 0.82
CA LEU A 274 -3.91 11.90 0.98
C LEU A 274 -3.36 11.91 2.41
N LEU A 275 -3.51 10.79 3.13
CA LEU A 275 -2.95 10.56 4.47
C LEU A 275 -1.88 9.46 4.38
N VAL A 276 -0.61 9.82 4.56
CA VAL A 276 0.50 8.84 4.50
C VAL A 276 1.19 8.75 5.85
N GLY A 277 1.15 7.59 6.48
CA GLY A 277 1.79 7.33 7.78
C GLY A 277 3.02 6.45 7.66
N ALA A 278 3.78 6.34 8.75
CA ALA A 278 4.88 5.38 8.87
C ALA A 278 4.40 4.04 9.46
N TRP A 279 3.27 3.51 8.96
CA TRP A 279 2.75 2.23 9.44
C TRP A 279 3.69 1.09 9.03
N GLY A 280 4.10 0.27 10.01
CA GLY A 280 5.09 -0.78 9.78
C GLY A 280 6.54 -0.32 9.93
N ASP A 281 6.79 0.97 10.23
CA ASP A 281 8.13 1.43 10.57
C ASP A 281 8.57 0.88 11.93
N ASP A 282 9.53 -0.04 11.88
CA ASP A 282 10.10 -0.74 13.02
C ASP A 282 11.37 -0.09 13.60
N SER A 283 11.65 1.16 13.24
CA SER A 283 12.73 1.95 13.86
C SER A 283 12.47 2.25 15.34
N GLY A 284 13.55 2.38 16.10
CA GLY A 284 13.52 2.74 17.53
C GLY A 284 13.22 1.58 18.47
N THR A 285 13.05 1.89 19.75
CA THR A 285 12.76 0.93 20.83
C THR A 285 11.34 0.35 20.73
N ARG A 286 11.10 -0.80 21.36
CA ARG A 286 9.76 -1.42 21.44
C ARG A 286 8.70 -0.46 22.00
N ARG A 287 9.08 0.43 22.92
CA ARG A 287 8.18 1.43 23.52
C ARG A 287 7.80 2.51 22.51
N GLU A 288 8.77 3.02 21.76
CA GLU A 288 8.55 4.01 20.70
C GLU A 288 7.67 3.43 19.59
N ARG A 289 7.99 2.23 19.09
CA ARG A 289 7.17 1.53 18.09
C ARG A 289 5.70 1.40 18.51
N ARG A 290 5.44 1.01 19.76
CA ARG A 290 4.08 0.90 20.30
C ARG A 290 3.36 2.26 20.38
N ARG A 291 4.06 3.31 20.79
CA ARG A 291 3.51 4.68 20.85
C ARG A 291 3.18 5.19 19.45
N ARG A 292 4.11 5.04 18.51
CA ARG A 292 3.93 5.39 17.10
C ARG A 292 2.74 4.65 16.49
N ALA A 293 2.70 3.32 16.62
CA ALA A 293 1.59 2.51 16.10
C ALA A 293 0.23 2.94 16.68
N ALA A 294 0.17 3.31 17.96
CA ALA A 294 -1.06 3.84 18.56
C ALA A 294 -1.42 5.22 18.01
N ALA A 295 -0.46 6.13 17.84
CA ALA A 295 -0.69 7.46 17.26
C ALA A 295 -1.16 7.39 15.79
N LEU A 296 -0.52 6.55 14.98
CA LEU A 296 -0.89 6.37 13.58
C LEU A 296 -2.31 5.79 13.43
N ARG A 297 -2.67 4.78 14.24
CA ARG A 297 -4.03 4.21 14.24
C ARG A 297 -5.09 5.22 14.67
N ARG A 298 -4.78 6.06 15.67
CA ARG A 298 -5.65 7.15 16.10
C ARG A 298 -5.91 8.14 14.97
N GLU A 299 -4.84 8.56 14.29
CA GLU A 299 -4.94 9.50 13.19
C GLU A 299 -5.77 8.94 12.02
N GLY A 300 -5.51 7.69 11.63
CA GLY A 300 -6.27 7.04 10.56
C GLY A 300 -7.77 6.94 10.87
N ALA A 301 -8.11 6.55 12.10
CA ALA A 301 -9.51 6.44 12.51
C ALA A 301 -10.20 7.82 12.61
N ARG A 302 -9.51 8.83 13.13
CA ARG A 302 -9.99 10.21 13.14
C ARG A 302 -10.23 10.75 11.73
N ALA A 303 -9.29 10.52 10.81
CA ALA A 303 -9.42 10.97 9.43
C ALA A 303 -10.65 10.40 8.72
N ILE A 304 -10.98 9.13 8.95
CA ILE A 304 -12.19 8.49 8.38
C ILE A 304 -13.46 9.14 8.94
N LEU A 305 -13.55 9.33 10.26
CA LEU A 305 -14.71 9.94 10.90
C LEU A 305 -14.87 11.41 10.48
N ASP A 306 -13.79 12.18 10.51
CA ASP A 306 -13.79 13.59 10.10
C ASP A 306 -14.19 13.74 8.62
N PHE A 307 -13.77 12.81 7.75
CA PHE A 307 -14.17 12.78 6.35
C PHE A 307 -15.67 12.51 6.17
N LEU A 308 -16.22 11.51 6.86
CA LEU A 308 -17.65 11.20 6.79
C LEU A 308 -18.52 12.33 7.37
N ASP A 309 -18.09 12.95 8.46
CA ASP A 309 -18.76 14.10 9.07
C ASP A 309 -18.72 15.32 8.15
N ALA A 310 -17.56 15.63 7.56
CA ALA A 310 -17.42 16.72 6.60
C ALA A 310 -18.31 16.53 5.36
N LEU A 311 -18.36 15.31 4.82
CA LEU A 311 -19.21 14.97 3.67
C LEU A 311 -20.69 15.16 3.98
N TYR A 312 -21.15 14.72 5.15
CA TYR A 312 -22.55 14.92 5.58
C TYR A 312 -22.88 16.38 5.87
N GLU A 313 -21.95 17.13 6.46
CA GLU A 313 -22.14 18.53 6.86
C GLU A 313 -21.89 19.52 5.71
N GLY A 314 -21.43 19.06 4.54
CA GLY A 314 -21.05 19.91 3.42
C GLY A 314 -19.83 20.80 3.71
N ARG A 315 -18.94 20.36 4.61
CA ARG A 315 -17.72 21.10 4.98
C ARG A 315 -16.52 20.67 4.14
N GLY A 316 -15.50 21.54 4.07
CA GLY A 316 -14.21 21.20 3.49
C GLY A 316 -13.48 20.09 4.27
N HIS A 317 -12.66 19.31 3.55
CA HIS A 317 -11.99 18.10 4.08
C HIS A 317 -10.57 18.36 4.62
N GLY A 318 -10.21 19.61 4.91
CA GLY A 318 -8.90 20.00 5.44
C GLY A 318 -7.77 19.98 4.41
N SER A 319 -6.52 19.85 4.87
CA SER A 319 -5.33 19.85 4.00
C SER A 319 -5.34 18.70 2.99
N PRO A 320 -5.00 18.92 1.70
CA PRO A 320 -4.94 17.87 0.68
C PRO A 320 -3.94 16.77 0.96
N VAL A 321 -2.84 17.07 1.66
CA VAL A 321 -1.83 16.09 2.06
C VAL A 321 -1.57 16.21 3.54
N ARG A 322 -1.45 15.06 4.20
CA ARG A 322 -0.97 14.93 5.57
C ARG A 322 -0.04 13.72 5.67
N GLY A 323 1.24 13.97 5.91
CA GLY A 323 2.27 12.95 5.99
C GLY A 323 2.86 12.83 7.38
N PHE A 324 3.24 11.62 7.79
CA PHE A 324 4.02 11.40 9.00
C PHE A 324 5.51 11.53 8.67
N VAL A 325 6.18 12.51 9.28
CA VAL A 325 7.62 12.73 9.12
C VAL A 325 8.36 11.81 10.09
N ALA A 326 8.87 10.70 9.57
CA ALA A 326 9.69 9.75 10.34
C ALA A 326 10.95 10.45 10.87
N GLY A 327 11.49 10.02 12.02
CA GLY A 327 12.63 10.68 12.67
C GLY A 327 12.25 11.93 13.49
N ALA A 328 11.33 12.76 12.98
CA ALA A 328 10.74 13.86 13.75
C ALA A 328 9.49 13.45 14.57
N GLU A 329 8.96 12.24 14.33
CA GLU A 329 7.79 11.66 15.00
C GLU A 329 6.55 12.57 15.03
N ARG A 330 6.30 13.30 13.94
CA ARG A 330 5.21 14.29 13.83
C ARG A 330 4.43 14.15 12.53
N TRP A 331 3.16 14.52 12.57
CA TRP A 331 2.35 14.73 11.37
C TRP A 331 2.59 16.14 10.82
N ARG A 332 2.69 16.27 9.50
CA ARG A 332 2.83 17.53 8.78
C ARG A 332 1.78 17.61 7.67
N ASP A 333 1.08 18.73 7.60
CA ASP A 333 0.15 19.04 6.52
C ASP A 333 0.91 19.72 5.36
N ALA A 334 0.50 19.44 4.12
CA ALA A 334 1.03 20.08 2.91
C ALA A 334 -0.08 20.26 1.85
N PRO A 335 -0.01 21.30 1.01
CA PRO A 335 -0.98 21.52 -0.05
C PRO A 335 -0.84 20.53 -1.21
N VAL A 336 0.34 19.97 -1.41
CA VAL A 336 0.68 19.04 -2.50
C VAL A 336 1.71 18.02 -2.01
N TRP A 337 1.81 16.90 -2.73
CA TRP A 337 2.83 15.88 -2.53
C TRP A 337 3.67 15.75 -3.81
N PRO A 338 5.01 15.77 -3.73
CA PRO A 338 5.82 16.14 -2.57
C PRO A 338 5.52 17.56 -2.06
N PRO A 339 5.93 17.94 -0.83
CA PRO A 339 5.73 19.29 -0.31
C PRO A 339 6.31 20.36 -1.23
N ALA A 340 5.62 21.50 -1.40
CA ALA A 340 6.02 22.54 -2.35
C ALA A 340 7.36 23.24 -2.01
N ASP A 341 7.81 23.13 -0.76
CA ASP A 341 9.10 23.62 -0.29
C ASP A 341 10.24 22.59 -0.45
N ALA A 342 9.94 21.38 -0.92
CA ALA A 342 10.97 20.39 -1.25
C ALA A 342 11.78 20.85 -2.46
N ARG A 343 13.11 20.73 -2.37
CA ARG A 343 14.05 21.05 -3.45
C ARG A 343 14.82 19.80 -3.83
N GLU A 344 14.99 19.58 -5.12
CA GLU A 344 15.87 18.52 -5.60
C GLU A 344 17.32 18.84 -5.22
N ARG A 345 18.02 17.82 -4.74
CA ARG A 345 19.46 17.85 -4.47
C ARG A 345 20.08 16.67 -5.20
N LEU A 346 21.02 16.97 -6.08
CA LEU A 346 21.72 15.99 -6.89
C LEU A 346 22.98 15.52 -6.16
N PHE A 347 23.23 14.22 -6.16
CA PHE A 347 24.50 13.64 -5.77
C PHE A 347 25.06 12.79 -6.92
N HIS A 348 26.32 13.01 -7.25
CA HIS A 348 27.09 12.21 -8.19
C HIS A 348 27.79 11.06 -7.47
N LEU A 349 27.76 9.88 -8.08
CA LEU A 349 28.55 8.73 -7.67
C LEU A 349 30.02 9.00 -8.06
N ALA A 350 30.92 9.00 -7.07
CA ALA A 350 32.34 9.26 -7.25
C ALA A 350 33.18 8.11 -6.66
N GLY A 351 34.30 7.72 -7.27
CA GLY A 351 35.19 6.72 -6.68
C GLY A 351 36.29 6.19 -7.62
N ASP A 352 37.20 5.41 -7.03
CA ASP A 352 38.37 4.81 -7.69
C ASP A 352 38.14 3.35 -8.15
N GLY A 353 36.88 2.92 -8.29
CA GLY A 353 36.50 1.57 -8.72
C GLY A 353 36.47 0.53 -7.60
N ARG A 354 36.50 0.98 -6.34
CA ARG A 354 36.53 0.13 -5.15
C ARG A 354 35.25 0.14 -4.33
N ALA A 355 34.14 0.70 -4.82
CA ALA A 355 32.88 0.83 -4.08
C ALA A 355 32.33 -0.52 -3.55
N GLY A 356 32.77 -1.64 -4.13
CA GLY A 356 32.47 -3.01 -3.71
C GLY A 356 33.50 -3.69 -2.81
N ASP A 357 34.45 -2.98 -2.18
CA ASP A 357 35.53 -3.61 -1.38
C ASP A 357 35.09 -4.29 -0.06
N GLY A 358 33.79 -4.30 0.21
CA GLY A 358 33.19 -4.90 1.40
C GLY A 358 33.27 -4.02 2.65
N ARG A 359 33.78 -2.79 2.61
CA ARG A 359 33.71 -1.91 3.79
C ARG A 359 32.27 -1.59 4.18
N ALA A 360 32.06 -1.27 5.47
CA ALA A 360 30.78 -0.78 5.95
C ALA A 360 30.43 0.55 5.30
N ALA A 361 29.13 0.88 5.17
CA ALA A 361 28.66 2.09 4.48
C ALA A 361 29.31 3.38 5.02
N ALA A 362 29.50 3.51 6.33
CA ALA A 362 30.14 4.68 6.94
C ALA A 362 31.61 4.88 6.51
N ASN A 363 32.28 3.83 6.01
CA ASN A 363 33.67 3.85 5.55
C ASN A 363 33.77 3.37 4.08
N ALA A 364 32.70 3.56 3.31
CA ALA A 364 32.66 3.17 1.92
C ALA A 364 33.72 3.96 1.13
N PRO A 365 34.46 3.31 0.22
CA PRO A 365 35.44 4.00 -0.62
C PRO A 365 34.76 4.78 -1.76
N GLY A 366 33.52 4.46 -2.11
CA GLY A 366 32.70 5.28 -3.00
C GLY A 366 32.10 6.48 -2.26
N GLU A 367 32.03 7.61 -2.94
CA GLU A 367 31.55 8.87 -2.40
C GLU A 367 30.29 9.35 -3.13
N LEU A 368 29.41 10.05 -2.41
CA LEU A 368 28.32 10.85 -2.98
C LEU A 368 28.70 12.32 -2.89
N ARG A 369 28.87 12.99 -4.04
CA ARG A 369 29.34 14.39 -4.13
C ARG A 369 28.28 15.30 -4.75
N ASP A 370 28.19 16.55 -4.31
CA ASP A 370 27.30 17.54 -4.93
C ASP A 370 27.81 17.96 -6.33
N ASP A 371 29.14 17.94 -6.53
CA ASP A 371 29.79 18.23 -7.81
C ASP A 371 30.12 16.93 -8.59
N PRO A 372 30.10 16.95 -9.94
CA PRO A 372 30.50 15.81 -10.75
C PRO A 372 32.00 15.49 -10.54
N PRO A 373 32.40 14.21 -10.51
CA PRO A 373 33.80 13.84 -10.42
C PRO A 373 34.56 14.19 -11.69
N ASP A 374 35.81 14.67 -11.55
CA ASP A 374 36.71 14.93 -12.68
C ASP A 374 37.06 13.65 -13.45
N GLU A 375 37.25 12.55 -12.72
CA GLU A 375 37.47 11.21 -13.24
C GLU A 375 36.61 10.20 -12.47
N GLN A 376 36.01 9.25 -13.18
CA GLN A 376 35.20 8.18 -12.60
C GLN A 376 35.65 6.82 -13.13
N ALA A 377 36.09 5.95 -12.22
CA ALA A 377 36.34 4.55 -12.54
C ALA A 377 35.03 3.74 -12.48
N ALA A 378 34.95 2.67 -13.27
CA ALA A 378 33.84 1.71 -13.16
C ALA A 378 34.04 0.82 -11.92
N ASP A 379 32.95 0.48 -11.24
CA ASP A 379 32.93 -0.40 -10.07
C ASP A 379 32.40 -1.80 -10.46
N PRO A 380 33.29 -2.79 -10.72
CA PRO A 380 32.87 -4.12 -11.15
C PRO A 380 32.42 -4.97 -9.95
N TYR A 381 31.44 -5.85 -10.19
CA TYR A 381 31.05 -6.88 -9.23
C TYR A 381 30.48 -8.11 -9.95
N LEU A 382 30.44 -9.25 -9.23
CA LEU A 382 29.85 -10.50 -9.71
C LEU A 382 28.54 -10.76 -8.96
N TYR A 383 27.44 -10.89 -9.69
CA TYR A 383 26.14 -11.27 -9.12
C TYR A 383 25.88 -12.77 -9.30
N ASP A 384 25.69 -13.48 -8.18
CA ASP A 384 25.23 -14.87 -8.17
C ASP A 384 23.75 -14.96 -7.74
N PRO A 385 22.82 -15.35 -8.63
CA PRO A 385 21.41 -15.54 -8.28
C PRO A 385 21.17 -16.56 -7.16
N ALA A 386 22.09 -17.51 -6.93
CA ALA A 386 22.00 -18.49 -5.85
C ALA A 386 22.39 -17.91 -4.48
N ASP A 387 23.17 -16.83 -4.46
CA ASP A 387 23.57 -16.07 -3.28
C ASP A 387 23.14 -14.60 -3.39
N ALA A 388 21.91 -14.36 -3.85
CA ALA A 388 21.42 -13.01 -4.03
C ALA A 388 21.26 -12.27 -2.67
N PRO A 389 21.60 -10.98 -2.58
CA PRO A 389 21.38 -10.19 -1.37
C PRO A 389 19.91 -10.21 -0.96
N SER A 390 19.65 -10.45 0.33
CA SER A 390 18.27 -10.48 0.85
C SER A 390 17.67 -9.08 0.86
N TRP A 391 16.51 -8.93 0.25
CA TRP A 391 15.69 -7.70 0.26
C TRP A 391 14.85 -7.53 1.52
N ALA A 392 14.46 -8.62 2.17
CA ALA A 392 13.49 -8.60 3.28
C ALA A 392 14.13 -8.52 4.67
N SER A 393 15.41 -8.86 4.84
CA SER A 393 16.01 -9.07 6.17
C SER A 393 17.00 -8.00 6.63
N GLU A 394 17.16 -6.90 5.91
CA GLU A 394 18.25 -5.96 6.20
C GLU A 394 17.75 -4.50 6.22
N LEU A 395 17.00 -4.19 7.29
CA LEU A 395 16.78 -2.80 7.74
C LEU A 395 18.09 -2.13 8.17
N ARG A 396 19.14 -2.91 8.46
CA ARG A 396 20.50 -2.48 8.78
C ARG A 396 21.40 -2.72 7.57
N ALA A 397 22.44 -1.91 7.37
CA ALA A 397 23.38 -2.10 6.26
C ALA A 397 23.81 -3.58 6.13
N ALA A 398 23.72 -4.10 4.91
CA ALA A 398 24.16 -5.45 4.57
C ALA A 398 25.59 -5.67 5.09
N PRO A 399 25.92 -6.85 5.65
CA PRO A 399 27.30 -7.20 5.95
C PRO A 399 28.19 -7.00 4.72
N SER A 400 29.50 -6.85 4.95
CA SER A 400 30.52 -6.70 3.91
C SER A 400 30.32 -7.72 2.79
N ARG A 401 29.82 -7.26 1.64
CA ARG A 401 29.51 -8.06 0.45
C ARG A 401 30.15 -7.38 -0.74
N ALA A 402 30.86 -8.16 -1.56
CA ALA A 402 31.59 -7.67 -2.71
C ALA A 402 30.68 -7.32 -3.91
N ASP A 403 29.46 -7.87 -3.92
CA ASP A 403 28.40 -7.59 -4.90
C ASP A 403 27.45 -6.46 -4.46
N VAL A 404 27.85 -5.68 -3.45
CA VAL A 404 27.11 -4.52 -2.97
C VAL A 404 28.02 -3.30 -3.01
N LEU A 405 27.83 -2.46 -4.04
CA LEU A 405 28.53 -1.19 -4.19
C LEU A 405 27.98 -0.17 -3.20
N ARG A 406 28.86 0.57 -2.52
CA ARG A 406 28.49 1.54 -1.48
C ARG A 406 29.09 2.91 -1.79
N TYR A 407 28.23 3.93 -1.71
CA TYR A 407 28.59 5.33 -1.91
C TYR A 407 28.02 6.15 -0.76
N THR A 408 28.85 6.98 -0.15
CA THR A 408 28.49 7.74 1.06
C THR A 408 28.84 9.21 0.91
N SER A 409 27.95 10.11 1.32
CA SER A 409 28.21 11.55 1.30
C SER A 409 29.11 11.96 2.46
N ALA A 410 29.66 13.18 2.38
CA ALA A 410 30.13 13.85 3.59
C ALA A 410 28.97 13.98 4.62
N PRO A 411 29.26 14.03 5.93
CA PRO A 411 28.27 14.36 6.95
C PRO A 411 27.59 15.69 6.65
N PHE A 412 26.30 15.78 6.96
CA PHE A 412 25.54 17.04 6.80
C PHE A 412 25.80 17.98 7.97
N ASP A 413 25.95 19.29 7.69
CA ASP A 413 26.16 20.33 8.71
C ASP A 413 24.93 20.57 9.61
N GLY A 414 23.78 20.00 9.26
CA GLY A 414 22.54 20.08 10.03
C GLY A 414 21.48 19.09 9.55
N GLY A 415 20.38 19.02 10.29
CA GLY A 415 19.30 18.06 10.00
C GLY A 415 18.69 18.26 8.60
N LEU A 416 18.62 17.18 7.83
CA LEU A 416 18.05 17.14 6.48
C LEU A 416 16.66 16.51 6.49
N GLU A 417 15.63 17.24 6.07
CA GLU A 417 14.30 16.65 5.82
C GLU A 417 14.20 16.21 4.36
N ILE A 418 13.98 14.91 4.12
CA ILE A 418 13.80 14.30 2.80
C ILE A 418 12.31 14.02 2.62
N ALA A 419 11.73 14.56 1.55
CA ALA A 419 10.32 14.35 1.20
C ALA A 419 10.16 14.18 -0.32
N GLY A 420 9.60 13.06 -0.75
CA GLY A 420 9.33 12.77 -2.17
C GLY A 420 9.79 11.38 -2.58
N SER A 421 10.06 11.22 -3.88
CA SER A 421 10.52 9.96 -4.50
C SER A 421 11.94 10.15 -5.02
N PRO A 422 12.97 9.68 -4.30
CA PRO A 422 14.34 9.71 -4.80
C PRO A 422 14.48 8.92 -6.09
N ARG A 423 15.48 9.27 -6.90
CA ARG A 423 15.79 8.59 -8.16
C ARG A 423 17.30 8.45 -8.30
N VAL A 424 17.73 7.44 -9.04
CA VAL A 424 19.12 7.23 -9.41
C VAL A 424 19.21 7.03 -10.92
N ASP A 425 20.02 7.86 -11.57
CA ASP A 425 20.42 7.67 -12.96
C ASP A 425 21.72 6.87 -13.00
N LEU A 426 21.62 5.60 -13.40
CA LEU A 426 22.72 4.65 -13.38
C LEU A 426 23.27 4.39 -14.78
N PHE A 427 24.55 4.66 -15.00
CA PHE A 427 25.26 4.17 -16.17
C PHE A 427 25.87 2.80 -15.85
N ALA A 428 25.36 1.73 -16.47
CA ALA A 428 25.81 0.37 -16.19
C ALA A 428 25.94 -0.48 -17.45
N ALA A 429 26.73 -1.54 -17.33
CA ALA A 429 27.01 -2.55 -18.34
C ALA A 429 26.87 -3.95 -17.72
N SER A 430 26.59 -4.96 -18.54
CA SER A 430 26.49 -6.35 -18.08
C SER A 430 26.88 -7.32 -19.20
N ASP A 431 27.61 -8.37 -18.83
CA ASP A 431 27.93 -9.52 -19.67
C ASP A 431 26.76 -10.52 -19.79
N ALA A 432 25.79 -10.44 -18.86
CA ALA A 432 24.54 -11.16 -18.92
C ALA A 432 23.58 -10.49 -19.92
N PRO A 433 22.78 -11.27 -20.67
CA PRO A 433 21.79 -10.71 -21.59
C PRO A 433 20.60 -10.05 -20.86
N ARG A 434 20.41 -10.37 -19.58
CA ARG A 434 19.36 -9.84 -18.71
C ARG A 434 19.86 -9.80 -17.28
N THR A 435 19.70 -8.66 -16.62
CA THR A 435 19.98 -8.50 -15.19
C THR A 435 19.08 -7.41 -14.61
N ASP A 436 18.96 -7.40 -13.29
CA ASP A 436 18.25 -6.37 -12.53
C ASP A 436 19.29 -5.47 -11.82
N PHE A 437 18.96 -4.19 -11.66
CA PHE A 437 19.73 -3.24 -10.85
C PHE A 437 18.90 -2.81 -9.64
N ALA A 438 19.49 -2.90 -8.46
CA ALA A 438 18.85 -2.63 -7.19
C ALA A 438 19.55 -1.46 -6.50
N VAL A 439 18.78 -0.51 -5.97
CA VAL A 439 19.31 0.61 -5.20
C VAL A 439 18.63 0.67 -3.84
N ARG A 440 19.42 0.91 -2.79
CA ARG A 440 18.93 1.24 -1.46
C ARG A 440 19.52 2.57 -1.02
N LEU A 441 18.66 3.47 -0.55
CA LEU A 441 19.06 4.69 0.13
C LEU A 441 19.11 4.41 1.63
N LEU A 442 20.27 4.69 2.25
CA LEU A 442 20.50 4.48 3.67
C LEU A 442 20.66 5.84 4.38
N ALA A 443 20.13 5.95 5.59
CA ALA A 443 20.49 7.00 6.54
C ALA A 443 21.55 6.46 7.49
N ILE A 444 22.69 7.15 7.62
CA ILE A 444 23.77 6.80 8.53
C ILE A 444 23.73 7.73 9.73
N ALA A 445 23.56 7.18 10.93
CA ALA A 445 23.59 7.92 12.18
C ALA A 445 25.04 8.25 12.60
N PRO A 446 25.26 9.24 13.50
CA PRO A 446 26.60 9.60 13.97
C PRO A 446 27.40 8.48 14.63
N ASP A 447 26.72 7.45 15.16
CA ASP A 447 27.34 6.25 15.74
C ASP A 447 27.70 5.19 14.69
N GLY A 448 27.47 5.47 13.40
CA GLY A 448 27.71 4.58 12.28
C GLY A 448 26.57 3.62 11.97
N GLU A 449 25.45 3.65 12.72
CA GLU A 449 24.28 2.82 12.40
C GLU A 449 23.64 3.27 11.09
N ALA A 450 23.59 2.37 10.10
CA ALA A 450 23.00 2.63 8.80
C ALA A 450 21.64 1.93 8.68
N ILE A 451 20.59 2.69 8.36
CA ILE A 451 19.21 2.22 8.25
C ILE A 451 18.68 2.47 6.83
N ALA A 452 18.06 1.48 6.21
CA ALA A 452 17.40 1.66 4.92
C ALA A 452 16.17 2.57 5.06
N ILE A 453 16.12 3.63 4.24
CA ILE A 453 15.04 4.63 4.26
C ILE A 453 14.22 4.64 2.97
N SER A 454 14.79 4.14 1.87
CA SER A 454 14.09 3.93 0.61
C SER A 454 14.85 2.93 -0.27
N GLN A 455 14.18 2.37 -1.27
CA GLN A 455 14.73 1.39 -2.19
C GLN A 455 14.00 1.39 -3.52
N GLY A 456 14.67 0.92 -4.57
CA GLY A 456 14.15 0.84 -5.93
C GLY A 456 14.83 -0.28 -6.72
N LEU A 457 14.16 -0.73 -7.78
CA LEU A 457 14.66 -1.77 -8.67
C LEU A 457 14.35 -1.37 -10.10
N ALA A 458 15.31 -1.56 -11.01
CA ALA A 458 15.04 -1.64 -12.44
C ALA A 458 15.29 -3.06 -12.94
N ARG A 459 14.26 -3.70 -13.53
CA ARG A 459 14.34 -5.07 -14.03
C ARG A 459 14.59 -5.09 -15.53
N ASP A 460 15.52 -5.93 -15.97
CA ASP A 460 15.77 -6.15 -17.40
C ASP A 460 15.99 -4.82 -18.16
N ALA A 461 16.72 -3.89 -17.52
CA ALA A 461 16.94 -2.54 -18.03
C ALA A 461 17.93 -2.51 -19.21
N LEU A 462 18.92 -3.40 -19.18
CA LEU A 462 19.82 -3.68 -20.29
C LEU A 462 19.19 -4.79 -21.12
N ARG A 463 18.50 -4.42 -22.22
CA ARG A 463 17.69 -5.35 -23.03
C ARG A 463 18.53 -6.40 -23.79
N GLU A 464 19.84 -6.18 -23.87
CA GLU A 464 20.83 -7.03 -24.53
C GLU A 464 22.19 -6.93 -23.79
N ARG A 465 23.14 -7.82 -24.14
CA ARG A 465 24.51 -7.74 -23.62
C ARG A 465 25.12 -6.41 -24.02
N THR A 466 25.57 -5.64 -23.04
CA THR A 466 26.10 -4.31 -23.29
C THR A 466 27.49 -4.25 -22.64
N PRO A 467 28.59 -4.35 -23.43
CA PRO A 467 29.95 -4.36 -22.89
C PRO A 467 30.41 -2.99 -22.36
N GLU A 468 29.72 -1.92 -22.73
CA GLU A 468 29.92 -0.55 -22.24
C GLU A 468 28.56 0.13 -21.98
N PRO A 469 28.44 1.10 -21.07
CA PRO A 469 27.18 1.81 -20.85
C PRO A 469 26.72 2.59 -22.09
N THR A 470 25.53 2.29 -22.63
CA THR A 470 24.97 2.97 -23.81
C THR A 470 23.98 4.09 -23.47
N GLY A 471 23.69 4.30 -22.19
CA GLY A 471 22.76 5.31 -21.68
C GLY A 471 22.55 5.17 -20.17
N SER A 472 21.76 6.07 -19.58
CA SER A 472 21.37 5.97 -18.18
C SER A 472 20.14 5.07 -17.99
N ILE A 473 20.14 4.33 -16.90
CA ILE A 473 19.01 3.56 -16.38
C ILE A 473 18.45 4.38 -15.21
N GLU A 474 17.25 4.92 -15.38
CA GLU A 474 16.56 5.59 -14.27
C GLU A 474 15.96 4.53 -13.33
N ILE A 475 16.31 4.60 -12.05
CA ILE A 475 15.79 3.76 -10.98
C ILE A 475 15.03 4.66 -10.01
N ALA A 476 13.70 4.59 -10.04
CA ALA A 476 12.86 5.27 -9.05
C ALA A 476 12.87 4.51 -7.73
N LEU A 477 13.04 5.23 -6.63
CA LEU A 477 13.00 4.69 -5.27
C LEU A 477 11.64 4.99 -4.63
N SER A 478 11.23 4.13 -3.69
CA SER A 478 9.97 4.28 -2.99
C SER A 478 9.85 5.64 -2.28
N PRO A 479 8.66 6.27 -2.29
CA PRO A 479 8.46 7.57 -1.65
C PRO A 479 8.74 7.50 -0.13
N LEU A 480 9.28 8.58 0.43
CA LEU A 480 9.50 8.74 1.86
C LEU A 480 9.26 10.18 2.33
N TRP A 481 8.98 10.33 3.63
CA TRP A 481 9.06 11.60 4.34
C TRP A 481 9.77 11.40 5.68
N ARG A 482 11.01 11.89 5.80
CA ARG A 482 11.87 11.62 6.96
C ARG A 482 12.76 12.82 7.29
N GLN A 483 12.92 13.08 8.57
CA GLN A 483 13.94 13.95 9.13
C GLN A 483 15.18 13.10 9.47
N LEU A 484 16.33 13.45 8.90
CA LEU A 484 17.63 13.00 9.34
C LEU A 484 18.14 13.94 10.44
N ALA A 485 18.77 13.36 11.47
CA ALA A 485 19.24 14.05 12.66
C ALA A 485 20.62 14.66 12.46
#